data_AF-A0A2V8LJ32-F1
#
_entry.id   AF-A0A2V8LJ32-F1
#
_cell.length_a   1.000
_cell.length_b   1.000
_cell.length_c   1.000
_cell.angle_alpha   90.00
_cell.angle_beta   90.00
_cell.angle_gamma   90.00
#
_symmetry.space_group_name_H-M   'P 1'
#
loop_
_entity.id
_entity.type
_entity.pdbx_description
1 polymer ?
#
loop_
_entity_poly.entity_id
_entity_poly.type
_entity_poly.pdbx_seq_one_letter_code
_entity_poly.pdbx_strand_id
1 'polypeptide(L)'
;MANGLNGQTTLWAKFTSLIIDNDGEVRWTFYQGLAIVAGIGILIVYSAKSPAFPQSLAVGLLVAGASLACGIFIGFLFGIPRTVQKPQAADGTTASQSDSGVNTNLEQISDWLTKIIVGVGLVQLSKMPPRIKALVEYMSSAFADQKVSPATVLTIMAYFAIFGFLLGYLWTRIYLTREFNRVERQTRDRPEFFEGLIHAFLYQPMPTGFKYAIAKADEYKQRFGMDNWRVWFYLACAYAQQYTFEKRAPKPDEQKKNAARDNSLDAVQHALQLNQDAKPIIRGLWDPAQAKPTENDLQVFYEDKDPGFMAVLGNPGETYPP
;
A
#
# COMPACT_ATOMS: atom_id res chain seq x y z
N MET A 1 19.66 -34.79 -23.81
CA MET A 1 20.83 -33.91 -23.60
C MET A 1 20.31 -32.48 -23.52
N ALA A 2 20.30 -31.95 -22.30
CA ALA A 2 19.86 -30.60 -22.00
C ALA A 2 20.92 -29.60 -22.48
N ASN A 3 20.55 -28.72 -23.42
CA ASN A 3 21.36 -27.53 -23.71
C ASN A 3 20.85 -26.38 -22.86
N GLY A 4 21.46 -26.24 -21.68
CA GLY A 4 21.43 -25.00 -20.93
C GLY A 4 22.17 -23.92 -21.70
N LEU A 5 21.44 -22.94 -22.22
CA LEU A 5 22.00 -21.64 -22.60
C LEU A 5 21.49 -20.60 -21.58
N ASN A 6 22.04 -20.72 -20.37
CA ASN A 6 22.03 -19.66 -19.40
C ASN A 6 22.98 -18.55 -19.86
N GLY A 7 22.46 -17.32 -19.97
CA GLY A 7 23.14 -16.18 -19.34
C GLY A 7 24.22 -15.43 -20.09
N GLN A 8 24.04 -15.10 -21.37
CA GLN A 8 24.71 -13.92 -21.95
C GLN A 8 23.67 -12.94 -22.49
N THR A 9 23.11 -12.13 -21.57
CA THR A 9 22.57 -10.83 -21.98
C THR A 9 23.76 -10.00 -22.44
N THR A 10 23.96 -9.89 -23.76
CA THR A 10 25.02 -9.07 -24.35
C THR A 10 24.92 -7.65 -23.78
N LEU A 11 26.06 -6.97 -23.60
CA LEU A 11 26.08 -5.55 -23.17
C LEU A 11 25.15 -4.69 -24.04
N TRP A 12 25.00 -5.07 -25.31
CA TRP A 12 24.05 -4.51 -26.24
C TRP A 12 22.59 -4.67 -25.79
N ALA A 13 22.16 -5.86 -25.37
CA ALA A 13 20.81 -6.09 -24.84
C ALA A 13 20.53 -5.29 -23.57
N LYS A 14 21.54 -5.13 -22.68
CA LYS A 14 21.42 -4.29 -21.49
C LYS A 14 21.30 -2.81 -21.88
N PHE A 15 22.11 -2.34 -22.82
CA PHE A 15 22.07 -0.98 -23.34
C PHE A 15 20.72 -0.67 -24.00
N THR A 16 20.21 -1.56 -24.85
CA THR A 16 18.90 -1.38 -25.50
C THR A 16 17.77 -1.34 -24.46
N SER A 17 17.81 -2.15 -23.40
CA SER A 17 16.81 -2.12 -22.31
C SER A 17 16.84 -0.84 -21.44
N LEU A 18 17.96 -0.11 -21.45
CA LEU A 18 18.06 1.21 -20.78
C LEU A 18 17.43 2.32 -21.62
N ILE A 19 17.40 2.15 -22.94
CA ILE A 19 16.91 3.15 -23.90
C ILE A 19 15.45 2.90 -24.26
N ILE A 20 15.07 1.65 -24.52
CA ILE A 20 13.79 1.28 -25.11
C ILE A 20 13.01 0.43 -24.09
N ASP A 21 11.74 0.76 -23.88
CA ASP A 21 10.81 -0.05 -23.08
C ASP A 21 10.30 -1.25 -23.90
N ASN A 22 9.60 -2.17 -23.26
CA ASN A 22 9.07 -3.39 -23.89
C ASN A 22 8.12 -3.11 -25.07
N ASP A 23 7.54 -1.91 -25.14
CA ASP A 23 6.64 -1.46 -26.21
C ASP A 23 7.38 -0.85 -27.41
N GLY A 24 8.72 -0.82 -27.40
CA GLY A 24 9.52 -0.23 -28.47
C GLY A 24 9.68 1.29 -28.38
N GLU A 25 9.13 1.93 -27.34
CA GLU A 25 9.26 3.38 -27.10
C GLU A 25 10.52 3.73 -26.29
N VAL A 26 11.11 4.89 -26.58
CA VAL A 26 12.27 5.39 -25.81
C VAL A 26 11.83 5.81 -24.42
N ARG A 27 12.49 5.27 -23.39
CA ARG A 27 12.19 5.54 -21.98
C ARG A 27 12.43 7.02 -21.67
N TRP A 28 11.50 7.62 -20.93
CA TRP A 28 11.67 9.00 -20.44
C TRP A 28 12.97 9.19 -19.64
N THR A 29 13.43 8.16 -18.93
CA THR A 29 14.68 8.15 -18.18
C THR A 29 15.90 8.34 -19.08
N PHE A 30 15.84 7.89 -20.34
CA PHE A 30 16.91 8.09 -21.31
C PHE A 30 17.00 9.56 -21.75
N TYR A 31 15.88 10.18 -22.12
CA TYR A 31 15.86 11.61 -22.47
C TYR A 31 16.32 12.49 -21.30
N GLN A 32 15.94 12.14 -20.08
CA GLN A 32 16.35 12.83 -18.87
C GLN A 32 17.85 12.67 -18.60
N GLY A 33 18.36 11.45 -18.70
CA GLY A 33 19.78 11.16 -18.57
C GLY A 33 20.62 11.89 -19.62
N LEU A 34 20.16 11.91 -20.87
CA LEU A 34 20.81 12.63 -21.96
C LEU A 34 20.88 14.13 -21.68
N ALA A 35 19.79 14.74 -21.19
CA ALA A 35 19.79 16.16 -20.83
C ALA A 35 20.79 16.47 -19.70
N ILE A 36 20.80 15.68 -18.62
CA ILE A 36 21.74 15.87 -17.51
C ILE A 36 23.19 15.73 -17.98
N VAL A 37 23.49 14.71 -18.80
CA VAL A 37 24.82 14.50 -19.38
C VAL A 37 25.19 15.65 -20.33
N ALA A 38 24.27 16.16 -21.14
CA ALA A 38 24.50 17.32 -21.99
C ALA A 38 24.83 18.58 -21.16
N GLY A 39 24.12 18.81 -20.05
CA GLY A 39 24.42 19.89 -19.10
C GLY A 39 25.82 19.77 -18.49
N ILE A 40 26.22 18.56 -18.09
CA ILE A 40 27.60 18.29 -17.60
C ILE A 40 28.62 18.51 -18.71
N GLY A 41 28.34 18.09 -19.95
CA GLY A 41 29.20 18.33 -21.10
C GLY A 41 29.42 19.82 -21.38
N ILE A 42 28.35 20.62 -21.32
CA ILE A 42 28.43 22.08 -21.45
C ILE A 42 29.28 22.69 -20.33
N LEU A 43 29.12 22.21 -19.09
CA LEU A 43 29.96 22.64 -17.96
C LEU A 43 31.44 22.32 -18.18
N ILE A 44 31.77 21.12 -18.66
CA ILE A 44 33.16 20.75 -18.95
C ILE A 44 33.76 21.65 -20.02
N VAL A 45 33.03 21.88 -21.13
CA VAL A 45 33.46 22.77 -22.22
C VAL A 45 33.64 24.21 -21.72
N TYR A 46 32.74 24.67 -20.84
CA TYR A 46 32.83 25.99 -20.22
C TYR A 46 34.07 26.10 -19.32
N SER A 47 34.24 25.14 -18.40
CA SER A 47 35.37 25.11 -17.48
C SER A 47 36.70 24.99 -18.22
N ALA A 48 36.77 24.26 -19.35
CA ALA A 48 37.99 24.10 -20.14
C ALA A 48 38.54 25.42 -20.69
N LYS A 49 37.71 26.47 -20.77
CA LYS A 49 38.13 27.82 -21.15
C LYS A 49 38.66 28.63 -19.96
N SER A 50 38.65 28.08 -18.75
CA SER A 50 39.14 28.72 -17.54
C SER A 50 40.63 28.46 -17.30
N PRO A 51 41.43 29.48 -16.94
CA PRO A 51 42.81 29.31 -16.47
C PRO A 51 42.91 28.37 -15.27
N ALA A 52 41.84 28.30 -14.45
CA ALA A 52 41.73 27.43 -13.28
C ALA A 52 40.72 26.29 -13.53
N PHE A 53 40.88 25.58 -14.67
CA PHE A 53 40.02 24.45 -15.09
C PHE A 53 39.54 23.53 -13.96
N PRO A 54 40.42 22.91 -13.15
CA PRO A 54 39.98 21.92 -12.16
C PRO A 54 39.08 22.54 -11.07
N GLN A 55 39.37 23.78 -10.65
CA GLN A 55 38.56 24.47 -9.65
C GLN A 55 37.21 24.89 -10.24
N SER A 56 37.19 25.51 -11.44
CA SER A 56 35.95 25.92 -12.09
C SER A 56 35.03 24.73 -12.38
N LEU A 57 35.61 23.57 -12.76
CA LEU A 57 34.86 22.34 -12.97
C LEU A 57 34.32 21.77 -11.67
N ALA A 58 35.14 21.68 -10.61
CA ALA A 58 34.72 21.16 -9.31
C ALA A 58 33.58 21.99 -8.71
N VAL A 59 33.72 23.33 -8.70
CA VAL A 59 32.67 24.24 -8.20
C VAL A 59 31.42 24.13 -9.06
N GLY A 60 31.55 24.12 -10.39
CA GLY A 60 30.42 23.97 -11.31
C GLY A 60 29.65 22.66 -11.10
N LEU A 61 30.35 21.54 -10.91
CA LEU A 61 29.74 20.24 -10.64
C LEU A 61 29.08 20.18 -9.26
N LEU A 62 29.67 20.80 -8.23
CA LEU A 62 29.06 20.88 -6.90
C LEU A 62 27.79 21.71 -6.91
N VAL A 63 27.79 22.86 -7.58
CA VAL A 63 26.59 23.72 -7.74
C VAL A 63 25.51 22.98 -8.54
N ALA A 64 25.88 22.33 -9.64
CA ALA A 64 24.97 21.52 -10.44
C ALA A 64 24.39 20.35 -9.64
N GLY A 65 25.23 19.60 -8.94
CA GLY A 65 24.83 18.45 -8.12
C GLY A 65 23.94 18.84 -6.95
N ALA A 66 24.25 19.93 -6.25
CA ALA A 66 23.41 20.46 -5.17
C ALA A 66 22.03 20.89 -5.71
N SER A 67 22.00 21.58 -6.85
CA SER A 67 20.75 22.01 -7.49
C SER A 67 19.93 20.82 -7.97
N LEU A 68 20.57 19.81 -8.55
CA LEU A 68 19.95 18.55 -8.95
C LEU A 68 19.34 17.82 -7.75
N ALA A 69 20.08 17.71 -6.64
CA ALA A 69 19.61 17.07 -5.41
C ALA A 69 18.41 17.80 -4.80
N CYS A 70 18.45 19.13 -4.72
CA CYS A 70 17.30 19.95 -4.31
C CYS A 70 16.10 19.71 -5.23
N GLY A 71 16.33 19.69 -6.55
CA GLY A 71 15.31 19.35 -7.53
C GLY A 71 14.69 17.97 -7.26
N ILE A 72 15.52 16.92 -7.16
CA ILE A 72 15.07 15.55 -6.90
C ILE A 72 14.25 15.46 -5.62
N PHE A 73 14.71 16.11 -4.54
CA PHE A 73 13.99 16.11 -3.27
C PHE A 73 12.61 16.76 -3.40
N ILE A 74 12.53 17.95 -4.01
CA ILE A 74 11.24 18.62 -4.24
C ILE A 74 10.36 17.79 -5.18
N GLY A 75 10.91 17.29 -6.28
CA GLY A 75 10.21 16.43 -7.23
C GLY A 75 9.65 15.17 -6.56
N PHE A 76 10.44 14.54 -5.69
CA PHE A 76 10.01 13.39 -4.90
C PHE A 76 8.78 13.72 -4.07
N LEU A 77 8.81 14.82 -3.30
CA LEU A 77 7.66 15.24 -2.48
C LEU A 77 6.41 15.43 -3.34
N PHE A 78 6.51 16.21 -4.41
CA PHE A 78 5.39 16.47 -5.32
C PHE A 78 4.93 15.23 -6.10
N GLY A 79 5.79 14.23 -6.25
CA GLY A 79 5.50 12.99 -6.96
C GLY A 79 4.78 11.93 -6.12
N ILE A 80 4.70 12.09 -4.78
CA ILE A 80 4.02 11.11 -3.92
C ILE A 80 2.52 11.07 -4.29
N PRO A 81 1.96 9.91 -4.65
CA PRO A 81 0.55 9.78 -4.96
C PRO A 81 -0.29 10.09 -3.72
N ARG A 82 -1.37 10.84 -3.93
CA ARG A 82 -2.36 11.13 -2.89
C ARG A 82 -3.54 10.18 -3.06
N THR A 83 -3.92 9.50 -2.00
CA THR A 83 -5.15 8.71 -1.98
C THR A 83 -6.31 9.70 -2.05
N VAL A 84 -7.03 9.70 -3.17
CA VAL A 84 -8.25 10.48 -3.29
C VAL A 84 -9.27 9.81 -2.37
N GLN A 85 -9.45 10.33 -1.17
CA GLN A 85 -10.59 10.00 -0.33
C GLN A 85 -11.84 10.28 -1.16
N LYS A 86 -12.51 9.23 -1.65
CA LYS A 86 -13.79 9.39 -2.31
C LYS A 86 -14.73 10.09 -1.33
N PRO A 87 -15.42 11.17 -1.74
CA PRO A 87 -16.40 11.81 -0.88
C PRO A 87 -17.42 10.75 -0.48
N GLN A 88 -17.50 10.54 0.82
CA GLN A 88 -18.44 9.66 1.49
C GLN A 88 -19.84 10.09 1.03
N ALA A 89 -20.46 9.29 0.16
CA ALA A 89 -21.83 9.54 -0.24
C ALA A 89 -22.68 9.51 1.03
N ALA A 90 -23.46 10.57 1.23
CA ALA A 90 -24.40 10.68 2.33
C ALA A 90 -25.57 9.72 2.10
N ASP A 91 -25.33 8.42 2.30
CA ASP A 91 -26.36 7.42 2.54
C ASP A 91 -25.73 6.22 3.27
N GLY A 92 -26.28 5.91 4.45
CA GLY A 92 -25.68 5.08 5.50
C GLY A 92 -25.61 3.58 5.23
N THR A 93 -25.24 3.11 4.03
CA THR A 93 -25.01 1.68 3.77
C THR A 93 -23.95 1.45 2.70
N THR A 94 -22.68 1.74 3.00
CA THR A 94 -21.54 1.04 2.36
C THR A 94 -20.24 1.35 3.11
N ALA A 95 -19.84 0.47 4.02
CA ALA A 95 -18.49 0.47 4.59
C ALA A 95 -17.50 -0.11 3.56
N SER A 96 -17.11 0.70 2.57
CA SER A 96 -15.88 0.46 1.81
C SER A 96 -14.75 1.18 2.53
N GLN A 97 -14.25 0.56 3.60
CA GLN A 97 -13.13 1.08 4.38
C GLN A 97 -12.13 -0.05 4.63
N SER A 98 -11.33 -0.35 3.61
CA SER A 98 -10.09 -1.13 3.71
C SER A 98 -9.17 -0.87 2.53
N ASP A 99 -8.96 0.41 2.21
CA ASP A 99 -7.82 0.84 1.36
C ASP A 99 -6.76 1.53 2.23
N SER A 100 -6.57 0.98 3.44
CA SER A 100 -5.42 1.23 4.32
C SER A 100 -4.43 0.09 4.04
N GLY A 101 -3.15 0.32 3.79
CA GLY A 101 -2.38 1.51 3.99
C GLY A 101 -0.93 1.06 3.97
N VAL A 102 -0.25 1.39 2.89
CA VAL A 102 1.21 1.44 2.90
C VAL A 102 1.49 2.86 2.43
N ASN A 103 1.94 3.71 3.37
CA ASN A 103 2.41 5.10 3.19
C ASN A 103 1.47 6.29 3.46
N THR A 104 0.46 6.18 4.33
CA THR A 104 -0.26 7.38 4.81
C THR A 104 0.67 8.38 5.49
N ASN A 105 1.69 7.93 6.22
CA ASN A 105 2.64 8.82 6.90
C ASN A 105 3.44 9.68 5.92
N LEU A 106 4.01 9.09 4.85
CA LEU A 106 4.77 9.83 3.84
C LEU A 106 3.85 10.70 2.97
N GLU A 107 2.66 10.21 2.65
CA GLU A 107 1.63 10.98 1.96
C GLU A 107 1.24 12.23 2.76
N GLN A 108 0.88 12.06 4.03
CA GLN A 108 0.54 13.16 4.92
C GLN A 108 1.71 14.11 5.09
N ILE A 109 2.93 13.57 5.28
CA ILE A 109 4.12 14.39 5.44
C ILE A 109 4.38 15.26 4.22
N SER A 110 4.31 14.65 3.04
CA SER A 110 4.48 15.37 1.80
C SER A 110 3.34 16.35 1.52
N ASP A 111 2.09 16.01 1.84
CA ASP A 111 0.96 16.92 1.63
C ASP A 111 1.09 18.20 2.47
N TRP A 112 1.42 18.09 3.77
CA TRP A 112 1.62 19.29 4.59
C TRP A 112 2.86 20.07 4.12
N LEU A 113 3.95 19.39 3.78
CA LEU A 113 5.20 20.03 3.36
C LEU A 113 5.04 20.74 2.02
N THR A 114 4.40 20.11 1.04
CA THR A 114 4.13 20.73 -0.26
C THR A 114 3.18 21.92 -0.14
N LYS A 115 2.15 21.85 0.72
CA LYS A 115 1.29 23.01 1.04
C LYS A 115 2.08 24.15 1.67
N ILE A 116 3.01 23.87 2.59
CA ILE A 116 3.89 24.90 3.17
C ILE A 116 4.80 25.50 2.10
N ILE A 117 5.46 24.67 1.27
CA ILE A 117 6.35 25.15 0.21
C ILE A 117 5.60 26.06 -0.77
N VAL A 118 4.42 25.65 -1.24
CA VAL A 118 3.61 26.46 -2.17
C VAL A 118 3.05 27.70 -1.48
N GLY A 119 2.49 27.55 -0.26
CA GLY A 119 1.87 28.65 0.48
C GLY A 119 2.88 29.73 0.89
N VAL A 120 3.99 29.34 1.52
CA VAL A 120 5.08 30.26 1.89
C VAL A 120 5.75 30.82 0.64
N GLY A 121 5.95 30.00 -0.39
CA GLY A 121 6.51 30.42 -1.68
C GLY A 121 5.69 31.54 -2.32
N LEU A 122 4.36 31.40 -2.35
CA LEU A 122 3.46 32.41 -2.91
C LEU A 122 3.50 33.73 -2.11
N VAL A 123 3.49 33.65 -0.79
CA VAL A 123 3.55 34.83 0.09
C VAL A 123 4.90 35.54 0.01
N GLN A 124 6.01 34.79 -0.15
CA GLN A 124 7.36 35.36 -0.20
C GLN A 124 7.88 35.62 -1.62
N LEU A 125 7.07 35.41 -2.66
CA LEU A 125 7.50 35.47 -4.05
C LEU A 125 8.16 36.82 -4.40
N SER A 126 7.62 37.93 -3.89
CA SER A 126 8.18 39.27 -4.10
C SER A 126 9.53 39.51 -3.41
N LYS A 127 9.86 38.72 -2.38
CA LYS A 127 11.12 38.81 -1.62
C LYS A 127 12.20 37.85 -2.14
N MET A 128 11.85 36.93 -3.06
CA MET A 128 12.78 35.92 -3.57
C MET A 128 13.86 36.48 -4.53
N PRO A 129 13.56 37.35 -5.52
CA PRO A 129 14.55 37.81 -6.49
C PRO A 129 15.84 38.40 -5.88
N PRO A 130 15.79 39.32 -4.89
CA PRO A 130 17.02 39.87 -4.31
C PRO A 130 17.83 38.83 -3.53
N ARG A 131 17.17 37.85 -2.89
CA ARG A 131 17.85 36.76 -2.16
C ARG A 131 18.52 35.77 -3.10
N ILE A 132 17.85 35.42 -4.21
CA ILE A 132 18.43 34.57 -5.25
C ILE A 132 19.64 35.27 -5.86
N LYS A 133 19.53 36.57 -6.18
CA LYS A 133 20.66 37.34 -6.70
C LYS A 133 21.86 37.31 -5.75
N ALA A 134 21.66 37.55 -4.45
CA ALA A 134 22.74 37.50 -3.47
C ALA A 134 23.38 36.09 -3.35
N LEU A 135 22.57 35.02 -3.37
CA LEU A 135 23.08 33.66 -3.36
C LEU A 135 23.93 33.36 -4.59
N VAL A 136 23.46 33.77 -5.77
CA VAL A 136 24.13 33.54 -7.05
C VAL A 136 25.41 34.37 -7.15
N GLU A 137 25.42 35.60 -6.66
CA GLU A 137 26.63 36.44 -6.56
C GLU A 137 27.66 35.79 -5.62
N TYR A 138 27.23 35.29 -4.46
CA TYR A 138 28.09 34.55 -3.56
C TYR A 138 28.67 33.28 -4.22
N MET A 139 27.83 32.48 -4.88
CA MET A 139 28.28 31.28 -5.61
C MET A 139 29.23 31.62 -6.76
N SER A 140 29.02 32.75 -7.45
CA SER A 140 29.92 33.20 -8.53
C SER A 140 31.33 33.52 -8.03
N SER A 141 31.47 33.98 -6.78
CA SER A 141 32.78 34.27 -6.18
C SER A 141 33.62 33.02 -5.90
N ALA A 142 33.00 31.83 -5.88
CA ALA A 142 33.72 30.56 -5.68
C ALA A 142 34.49 30.10 -6.93
N PHE A 143 34.14 30.63 -8.11
CA PHE A 143 34.87 30.37 -9.34
C PHE A 143 36.13 31.25 -9.37
N ALA A 144 37.32 30.64 -9.32
CA ALA A 144 38.61 31.35 -9.31
C ALA A 144 38.77 32.34 -10.48
N ASP A 145 39.46 33.49 -10.24
CA ASP A 145 40.00 34.56 -11.12
C ASP A 145 39.23 34.99 -12.39
N GLN A 146 38.14 34.31 -12.72
CA GLN A 146 37.16 34.67 -13.71
C GLN A 146 35.99 35.31 -12.98
N LYS A 147 35.62 36.51 -13.43
CA LYS A 147 34.31 37.08 -13.13
C LYS A 147 33.25 36.25 -13.85
N VAL A 148 32.90 35.08 -13.31
CA VAL A 148 31.77 34.30 -13.81
C VAL A 148 30.52 35.14 -13.60
N SER A 149 29.77 35.37 -14.68
CA SER A 149 28.53 36.13 -14.59
C SER A 149 27.57 35.43 -13.62
N PRO A 150 26.98 36.14 -12.64
CA PRO A 150 25.91 35.57 -11.80
C PRO A 150 24.81 34.91 -12.65
N ALA A 151 24.49 35.46 -13.83
CA ALA A 151 23.52 34.87 -14.74
C ALA A 151 23.87 33.42 -15.13
N THR A 152 25.15 33.11 -15.37
CA THR A 152 25.62 31.76 -15.70
C THR A 152 25.38 30.78 -14.56
N VAL A 153 25.72 31.17 -13.33
CA VAL A 153 25.51 30.33 -12.14
C VAL A 153 24.01 30.09 -11.90
N LEU A 154 23.18 31.12 -12.07
CA LEU A 154 21.72 30.97 -11.98
C LEU A 154 21.17 30.01 -13.04
N THR A 155 21.67 30.07 -14.28
CA THR A 155 21.28 29.14 -15.34
C THR A 155 21.66 27.71 -15.01
N ILE A 156 22.87 27.47 -14.46
CA ILE A 156 23.29 26.13 -14.01
C ILE A 156 22.34 25.63 -12.92
N MET A 157 22.10 26.43 -11.89
CA MET A 157 21.21 26.06 -10.79
C MET A 157 19.80 25.73 -11.29
N ALA A 158 19.21 26.60 -12.12
CA ALA A 158 17.88 26.40 -12.67
C ALA A 158 17.80 25.16 -13.56
N TYR A 159 18.76 24.96 -14.45
CA TYR A 159 18.81 23.80 -15.35
C TYR A 159 18.80 22.49 -14.57
N PHE A 160 19.77 22.32 -13.66
CA PHE A 160 19.88 21.09 -12.88
C PHE A 160 18.74 20.93 -11.88
N ALA A 161 18.21 22.00 -11.29
CA ALA A 161 17.03 21.92 -10.43
C ALA A 161 15.78 21.45 -11.18
N ILE A 162 15.54 21.92 -12.42
CA ILE A 162 14.40 21.50 -13.24
C ILE A 162 14.51 20.03 -13.61
N PHE A 163 15.68 19.58 -14.11
CA PHE A 163 15.87 18.18 -14.46
C PHE A 163 15.89 17.26 -13.24
N GLY A 164 16.38 17.75 -12.10
CA GLY A 164 16.28 17.05 -10.82
C GLY A 164 14.83 16.91 -10.38
N PHE A 165 14.05 17.98 -10.45
CA PHE A 165 12.62 17.98 -10.13
C PHE A 165 11.86 16.99 -10.99
N LEU A 166 12.02 17.06 -12.31
CA LEU A 166 11.36 16.15 -13.24
C LEU A 166 11.76 14.70 -12.97
N LEU A 167 13.05 14.45 -12.68
CA LEU A 167 13.55 13.12 -12.37
C LEU A 167 12.91 12.57 -11.10
N GLY A 168 12.95 13.33 -10.00
CA GLY A 168 12.34 12.94 -8.72
C GLY A 168 10.82 12.76 -8.85
N TYR A 169 10.14 13.67 -9.55
CA TYR A 169 8.70 13.64 -9.74
C TYR A 169 8.24 12.43 -10.55
N LEU A 170 8.82 12.22 -11.74
CA LEU A 170 8.45 11.11 -12.61
C LEU A 170 8.86 9.77 -12.00
N TRP A 171 10.03 9.71 -11.37
CA TRP A 171 10.48 8.50 -10.69
C TRP A 171 9.52 8.10 -9.58
N THR A 172 9.17 9.02 -8.66
CA THR A 172 8.23 8.74 -7.58
C THR A 172 6.86 8.38 -8.13
N ARG A 173 6.34 9.17 -9.09
CA ARG A 173 4.98 8.96 -9.60
C ARG A 173 4.83 7.63 -10.34
N ILE A 174 5.83 7.21 -11.10
CA ILE A 174 5.75 6.01 -11.96
C ILE A 174 6.24 4.77 -11.21
N TYR A 175 7.43 4.81 -10.61
CA TYR A 175 8.06 3.60 -10.06
C TYR A 175 7.62 3.33 -8.63
N LEU A 176 7.64 4.34 -7.75
CA LEU A 176 7.28 4.14 -6.35
C LEU A 176 5.81 3.69 -6.21
N THR A 177 4.90 4.31 -6.97
CA THR A 177 3.50 3.90 -7.05
C THR A 177 3.33 2.47 -7.54
N ARG A 178 4.09 2.06 -8.58
CA ARG A 178 4.02 0.69 -9.12
C ARG A 178 4.50 -0.34 -8.09
N GLU A 179 5.60 -0.06 -7.39
CA GLU A 179 6.13 -0.98 -6.38
C GLU A 179 5.20 -1.14 -5.19
N PHE A 180 4.57 -0.05 -4.69
CA PHE A 180 3.57 -0.17 -3.63
C PHE A 180 2.36 -0.97 -4.07
N ASN A 181 1.82 -0.70 -5.27
CA ASN A 181 0.70 -1.45 -5.82
C ASN A 181 1.06 -2.94 -6.02
N ARG A 182 2.30 -3.25 -6.41
CA ARG A 182 2.78 -4.62 -6.58
C ARG A 182 2.84 -5.37 -5.25
N VAL A 183 3.44 -4.76 -4.22
CA VAL A 183 3.54 -5.34 -2.88
C VAL A 183 2.16 -5.53 -2.26
N GLU A 184 1.27 -4.57 -2.45
CA GLU A 184 -0.10 -4.66 -1.95
C GLU A 184 -0.88 -5.79 -2.64
N ARG A 185 -0.81 -5.90 -3.97
CA ARG A 185 -1.42 -7.02 -4.70
C ARG A 185 -0.87 -8.37 -4.22
N GLN A 186 0.46 -8.48 -4.10
CA GLN A 186 1.09 -9.70 -3.60
C GLN A 186 0.66 -10.06 -2.18
N THR A 187 0.36 -9.06 -1.34
CA THR A 187 -0.16 -9.31 0.02
C THR A 187 -1.62 -9.74 -0.02
N ARG A 188 -2.44 -9.12 -0.89
CA ARG A 188 -3.85 -9.47 -1.07
C ARG A 188 -4.05 -10.87 -1.67
N ASP A 189 -3.08 -11.38 -2.41
CA ASP A 189 -3.13 -12.72 -3.03
C ASP A 189 -2.69 -13.86 -2.08
N ARG A 190 -2.51 -13.59 -0.78
CA ARG A 190 -2.13 -14.60 0.22
C ARG A 190 -3.33 -15.13 1.00
N PRO A 191 -3.35 -16.42 1.35
CA PRO A 191 -4.44 -16.99 2.15
C PRO A 191 -4.57 -16.32 3.53
N GLU A 192 -3.46 -15.92 4.16
CA GLU A 192 -3.48 -15.30 5.49
C GLU A 192 -4.17 -13.92 5.49
N PHE A 193 -4.11 -13.20 4.36
CA PHE A 193 -4.79 -11.91 4.22
C PHE A 193 -6.31 -12.09 4.28
N PHE A 194 -6.83 -13.11 3.59
CA PHE A 194 -8.25 -13.44 3.62
C PHE A 194 -8.68 -13.98 4.98
N GLU A 195 -7.89 -14.87 5.60
CA GLU A 195 -8.14 -15.36 6.97
C GLU A 195 -8.29 -14.18 7.95
N GLY A 196 -7.36 -13.23 7.91
CA GLY A 196 -7.40 -12.02 8.74
C GLY A 196 -8.60 -11.12 8.46
N LEU A 197 -8.99 -10.96 7.19
CA LEU A 197 -10.17 -10.19 6.81
C LEU A 197 -11.47 -10.83 7.32
N ILE A 198 -11.64 -12.14 7.15
CA ILE A 198 -12.82 -12.87 7.62
C ILE A 198 -12.96 -12.68 9.13
N HIS A 199 -11.86 -12.88 9.87
CA HIS A 199 -11.81 -12.65 11.32
C HIS A 199 -12.17 -11.21 11.68
N ALA A 200 -11.60 -10.21 11.01
CA ALA A 200 -11.90 -8.80 11.28
C ALA A 200 -13.36 -8.44 11.00
N PHE A 201 -13.99 -9.04 9.99
CA PHE A 201 -15.40 -8.80 9.66
C PHE A 201 -16.36 -9.34 10.73
N LEU A 202 -15.99 -10.39 11.48
CA LEU A 202 -16.82 -10.91 12.58
C LEU A 202 -17.03 -9.89 13.71
N TYR A 203 -16.12 -8.94 13.88
CA TYR A 203 -16.25 -7.88 14.89
C TYR A 203 -17.03 -6.65 14.41
N GLN A 204 -17.46 -6.63 13.14
CA GLN A 204 -18.28 -5.55 12.61
C GLN A 204 -19.76 -5.74 12.98
N PRO A 205 -20.55 -4.65 13.09
CA PRO A 205 -21.96 -4.76 13.42
C PRO A 205 -22.76 -5.63 12.44
N MET A 206 -23.67 -6.44 12.99
CA MET A 206 -24.66 -7.17 12.20
C MET A 206 -25.63 -6.21 11.49
N PRO A 207 -26.08 -6.50 10.26
CA PRO A 207 -25.81 -7.72 9.49
C PRO A 207 -24.57 -7.65 8.60
N THR A 208 -23.91 -6.50 8.54
CA THR A 208 -22.83 -6.21 7.59
C THR A 208 -21.60 -7.09 7.86
N GLY A 209 -21.25 -7.30 9.12
CA GLY A 209 -20.09 -8.12 9.52
C GLY A 209 -20.14 -9.54 8.97
N PHE A 210 -21.14 -10.33 9.39
CA PHE A 210 -21.26 -11.71 8.93
C PHE A 210 -21.44 -11.84 7.41
N LYS A 211 -22.13 -10.90 6.76
CA LYS A 211 -22.30 -10.91 5.30
C LYS A 211 -20.96 -10.83 4.57
N TYR A 212 -20.08 -9.92 5.01
CA TYR A 212 -18.74 -9.80 4.43
C TYR A 212 -17.83 -10.97 4.83
N ALA A 213 -17.91 -11.45 6.07
CA ALA A 213 -17.17 -12.63 6.51
C ALA A 213 -17.49 -13.86 5.63
N ILE A 214 -18.77 -14.16 5.42
CA ILE A 214 -19.23 -15.27 4.55
C ILE A 214 -18.73 -15.07 3.12
N ALA A 215 -18.94 -13.89 2.53
CA ALA A 215 -18.51 -13.61 1.16
C ALA A 215 -17.00 -13.77 0.99
N LYS A 216 -16.19 -13.34 1.97
CA LYS A 216 -14.74 -13.50 1.93
C LYS A 216 -14.27 -14.92 2.20
N ALA A 217 -14.98 -15.68 3.02
CA ALA A 217 -14.72 -17.10 3.21
C ALA A 217 -15.04 -17.90 1.93
N ASP A 218 -16.11 -17.57 1.22
CA ASP A 218 -16.44 -18.19 -0.08
C ASP A 218 -15.39 -17.85 -1.14
N GLU A 219 -14.93 -16.59 -1.19
CA GLU A 219 -13.83 -16.18 -2.05
C GLU A 219 -12.52 -16.91 -1.70
N TYR A 220 -12.21 -17.06 -0.40
CA TYR A 220 -11.07 -17.86 0.06
C TYR A 220 -11.16 -19.29 -0.47
N LYS A 221 -12.30 -19.96 -0.26
CA LYS A 221 -12.50 -21.36 -0.64
C LYS A 221 -12.32 -21.58 -2.13
N GLN A 222 -12.81 -20.65 -2.95
CA GLN A 222 -12.66 -20.71 -4.40
C GLN A 222 -11.22 -20.51 -4.87
N ARG A 223 -10.45 -19.65 -4.20
CA ARG A 223 -9.09 -19.28 -4.62
C ARG A 223 -8.01 -20.21 -4.08
N PHE A 224 -8.12 -20.59 -2.81
CA PHE A 224 -7.05 -21.27 -2.06
C PHE A 224 -7.41 -22.70 -1.65
N GLY A 225 -8.68 -23.11 -1.79
CA GLY A 225 -9.15 -24.42 -1.37
C GLY A 225 -9.82 -24.41 0.00
N MET A 226 -10.14 -25.60 0.52
CA MET A 226 -11.00 -25.80 1.69
C MET A 226 -10.28 -26.45 2.87
N ASP A 227 -8.95 -26.43 2.89
CA ASP A 227 -8.07 -27.14 3.83
C ASP A 227 -7.69 -26.32 5.08
N ASN A 228 -8.09 -25.05 5.17
CA ASN A 228 -7.82 -24.21 6.33
C ASN A 228 -8.96 -24.27 7.35
N TRP A 229 -8.73 -24.96 8.48
CA TRP A 229 -9.71 -25.13 9.54
C TRP A 229 -10.17 -23.79 10.17
N ARG A 230 -9.31 -22.76 10.19
CA ARG A 230 -9.65 -21.46 10.78
C ARG A 230 -10.68 -20.70 9.95
N VAL A 231 -10.59 -20.82 8.62
CA VAL A 231 -11.60 -20.23 7.72
C VAL A 231 -12.96 -20.86 7.98
N TRP A 232 -13.02 -22.18 8.15
CA TRP A 232 -14.26 -22.88 8.52
C TRP A 232 -14.76 -22.51 9.90
N PHE A 233 -13.86 -22.39 10.89
CA PHE A 233 -14.20 -21.91 12.22
C PHE A 233 -14.81 -20.50 12.18
N TYR A 234 -14.19 -19.54 11.47
CA TYR A 234 -14.74 -18.20 11.33
C TYR A 234 -16.05 -18.17 10.55
N LEU A 235 -16.19 -19.05 9.55
CA LEU A 235 -17.43 -19.21 8.81
C LEU A 235 -18.57 -19.75 9.70
N ALA A 236 -18.26 -20.67 10.62
CA ALA A 236 -19.21 -21.14 11.63
C ALA A 236 -19.70 -20.00 12.52
N CYS A 237 -18.79 -19.13 12.99
CA CYS A 237 -19.15 -17.94 13.76
C CYS A 237 -20.00 -16.97 12.93
N ALA A 238 -19.64 -16.72 11.66
CA ALA A 238 -20.42 -15.84 10.79
C ALA A 238 -21.86 -16.34 10.60
N TYR A 239 -22.04 -17.65 10.38
CA TYR A 239 -23.36 -18.26 10.27
C TYR A 239 -24.13 -18.25 11.60
N ALA A 240 -23.44 -18.34 12.74
CA ALA A 240 -24.07 -18.21 14.06
C ALA A 240 -24.54 -16.78 14.35
N GLN A 241 -23.76 -15.77 13.94
CA GLN A 241 -24.19 -14.37 13.96
C GLN A 241 -25.40 -14.16 13.03
N GLN A 242 -25.38 -14.75 11.84
CA GLN A 242 -26.53 -14.72 10.91
C GLN A 242 -27.78 -15.35 11.55
N TYR A 243 -27.65 -16.54 12.16
CA TYR A 243 -28.74 -17.20 12.89
C TYR A 243 -29.31 -16.30 13.98
N THR A 244 -28.43 -15.70 14.79
CA THR A 244 -28.82 -14.77 15.87
C THR A 244 -29.56 -13.55 15.33
N PHE A 245 -29.09 -12.99 14.21
CA PHE A 245 -29.73 -11.85 13.56
C PHE A 245 -31.14 -12.19 13.06
N GLU A 246 -31.31 -13.31 12.35
CA GLU A 246 -32.61 -13.74 11.84
C GLU A 246 -33.59 -14.11 12.98
N LYS A 247 -33.09 -14.74 14.04
CA LYS A 247 -33.88 -15.08 15.25
C LYS A 247 -34.41 -13.83 15.97
N ARG A 248 -33.64 -12.74 16.00
CA ARG A 248 -34.02 -11.48 16.66
C ARG A 248 -34.91 -10.58 15.80
N ALA A 249 -35.12 -10.92 14.53
CA ALA A 249 -35.97 -10.13 13.65
C ALA A 249 -37.42 -10.09 14.16
N PRO A 250 -38.16 -8.97 14.00
CA PRO A 250 -39.57 -8.87 14.42
C PRO A 250 -40.49 -9.92 13.78
N LYS A 251 -40.12 -10.40 12.59
CA LYS A 251 -40.74 -11.53 11.88
C LYS A 251 -39.62 -12.42 11.34
N PRO A 252 -39.18 -13.43 12.11
CA PRO A 252 -38.08 -14.31 11.70
C PRO A 252 -38.40 -15.05 10.41
N ASP A 253 -37.46 -15.03 9.47
CA ASP A 253 -37.49 -15.90 8.29
C ASP A 253 -36.97 -17.28 8.72
N GLU A 254 -37.90 -18.18 9.06
CA GLU A 254 -37.57 -19.53 9.57
C GLU A 254 -36.67 -20.32 8.62
N GLN A 255 -36.82 -20.13 7.30
CA GLN A 255 -35.99 -20.80 6.31
C GLN A 255 -34.55 -20.30 6.39
N LYS A 256 -34.33 -18.98 6.41
CA LYS A 256 -32.97 -18.41 6.53
C LYS A 256 -32.33 -18.72 7.87
N LYS A 257 -33.12 -18.66 8.95
CA LYS A 257 -32.66 -19.01 10.29
C LYS A 257 -32.17 -20.45 10.32
N ASN A 258 -32.98 -21.42 9.88
CA ASN A 258 -32.59 -22.83 9.90
C ASN A 258 -31.40 -23.11 8.96
N ALA A 259 -31.36 -22.47 7.78
CA ALA A 259 -30.22 -22.58 6.88
C ALA A 259 -28.92 -22.04 7.52
N ALA A 260 -28.97 -20.92 8.24
CA ALA A 260 -27.81 -20.38 8.96
C ALA A 260 -27.35 -21.33 10.08
N ARG A 261 -28.28 -21.94 10.80
CA ARG A 261 -27.95 -22.97 11.80
C ARG A 261 -27.24 -24.17 11.17
N ASP A 262 -27.79 -24.72 10.09
CA ASP A 262 -27.23 -25.90 9.44
C ASP A 262 -25.85 -25.63 8.84
N ASN A 263 -25.68 -24.47 8.20
CA ASN A 263 -24.38 -24.03 7.68
C ASN A 263 -23.35 -23.81 8.79
N SER A 264 -23.77 -23.29 9.96
CA SER A 264 -22.88 -23.13 11.10
C SER A 264 -22.42 -24.49 11.63
N LEU A 265 -23.33 -25.45 11.77
CA LEU A 265 -23.01 -26.81 12.23
C LEU A 265 -22.08 -27.54 11.25
N ASP A 266 -22.36 -27.46 9.95
CA ASP A 266 -21.51 -28.03 8.90
C ASP A 266 -20.11 -27.43 8.93
N ALA A 267 -20.00 -26.11 9.09
CA ALA A 267 -18.71 -25.43 9.18
C ALA A 267 -17.92 -25.83 10.45
N VAL A 268 -18.58 -26.03 11.60
CA VAL A 268 -17.94 -26.60 12.80
C VAL A 268 -17.43 -28.01 12.54
N GLN A 269 -18.26 -28.87 11.93
CA GLN A 269 -17.87 -30.24 11.62
C GLN A 269 -16.67 -30.29 10.68
N HIS A 270 -16.67 -29.48 9.61
CA HIS A 270 -15.54 -29.35 8.70
C HIS A 270 -14.27 -28.86 9.40
N ALA A 271 -14.38 -27.82 10.26
CA ALA A 271 -13.22 -27.33 11.02
C ALA A 271 -12.59 -28.44 11.89
N LEU A 272 -13.41 -29.27 12.53
CA LEU A 272 -12.95 -30.39 13.36
C LEU A 272 -12.42 -31.58 12.57
N GLN A 273 -12.93 -31.81 11.36
CA GLN A 273 -12.38 -32.81 10.43
C GLN A 273 -10.96 -32.43 9.98
N LEU A 274 -10.73 -31.13 9.73
CA LEU A 274 -9.42 -30.62 9.34
C LEU A 274 -8.45 -30.53 10.52
N ASN A 275 -8.94 -30.18 11.71
CA ASN A 275 -8.14 -30.06 12.91
C ASN A 275 -8.94 -30.43 14.18
N GLN A 276 -8.71 -31.64 14.69
CA GLN A 276 -9.39 -32.13 15.90
C GLN A 276 -9.01 -31.32 17.15
N ASP A 277 -7.79 -30.77 17.20
CA ASP A 277 -7.31 -29.93 18.32
C ASP A 277 -8.00 -28.57 18.39
N ALA A 278 -8.82 -28.21 17.38
CA ALA A 278 -9.64 -27.01 17.41
C ALA A 278 -10.85 -27.16 18.36
N LYS A 279 -11.25 -28.38 18.77
CA LYS A 279 -12.45 -28.61 19.59
C LYS A 279 -12.51 -27.76 20.86
N PRO A 280 -11.45 -27.65 21.69
CA PRO A 280 -11.48 -26.80 22.88
C PRO A 280 -11.71 -25.32 22.57
N ILE A 281 -11.15 -24.82 21.45
CA ILE A 281 -11.30 -23.43 21.03
C ILE A 281 -12.75 -23.17 20.62
N ILE A 282 -13.30 -24.00 19.73
CA ILE A 282 -14.68 -23.85 19.25
C ILE A 282 -15.68 -24.01 20.40
N ARG A 283 -15.45 -25.00 21.27
CA ARG A 283 -16.25 -25.21 22.48
C ARG A 283 -16.23 -23.98 23.39
N GLY A 284 -15.08 -23.32 23.50
CA GLY A 284 -14.94 -22.08 24.26
C GLY A 284 -15.89 -20.97 23.81
N LEU A 285 -16.30 -20.92 22.54
CA LEU A 285 -17.28 -19.93 22.05
C LEU A 285 -18.74 -20.38 22.21
N TRP A 286 -18.97 -21.67 22.45
CA TRP A 286 -20.28 -22.31 22.52
C TRP A 286 -20.77 -22.49 23.96
N ASP A 287 -19.90 -22.93 24.87
CA ASP A 287 -20.22 -23.20 26.26
C ASP A 287 -20.20 -21.89 27.09
N PRO A 288 -21.33 -21.44 27.66
CA PRO A 288 -21.40 -20.20 28.44
C PRO A 288 -20.47 -20.17 29.66
N ALA A 289 -20.07 -21.34 30.19
CA ALA A 289 -19.13 -21.42 31.30
C ALA A 289 -17.69 -21.08 30.89
N GLN A 290 -17.40 -21.12 29.59
CA GLN A 290 -16.07 -20.91 29.01
C GLN A 290 -16.00 -19.66 28.13
N ALA A 291 -17.12 -19.25 27.53
CA ALA A 291 -17.21 -18.15 26.61
C ALA A 291 -16.91 -16.80 27.28
N LYS A 292 -16.02 -16.03 26.67
CA LYS A 292 -15.87 -14.62 27.02
C LYS A 292 -17.05 -13.85 26.45
N PRO A 293 -17.53 -12.76 27.10
CA PRO A 293 -18.65 -11.97 26.59
C PRO A 293 -18.48 -11.42 25.16
N THR A 294 -17.24 -11.29 24.69
CA THR A 294 -16.90 -10.81 23.34
C THR A 294 -16.54 -11.92 22.35
N GLU A 295 -16.54 -13.18 22.79
CA GLU A 295 -16.16 -14.37 22.02
C GLU A 295 -17.20 -15.47 22.28
N ASN A 296 -18.45 -15.21 21.88
CA ASN A 296 -19.59 -16.06 22.21
C ASN A 296 -20.53 -16.29 21.02
N ASP A 297 -20.03 -16.16 19.79
CA ASP A 297 -20.84 -16.24 18.58
C ASP A 297 -21.67 -17.53 18.49
N LEU A 298 -21.14 -18.65 19.01
CA LEU A 298 -21.78 -19.96 19.00
C LEU A 298 -22.71 -20.21 20.20
N GLN A 299 -22.67 -19.36 21.22
CA GLN A 299 -23.42 -19.53 22.47
C GLN A 299 -24.94 -19.65 22.24
N VAL A 300 -25.45 -19.00 21.19
CA VAL A 300 -26.86 -19.05 20.81
C VAL A 300 -27.38 -20.49 20.62
N PHE A 301 -26.53 -21.41 20.14
CA PHE A 301 -26.90 -22.81 19.96
C PHE A 301 -26.85 -23.62 21.25
N TYR A 302 -26.08 -23.16 22.25
CA TYR A 302 -26.15 -23.73 23.59
C TYR A 302 -27.45 -23.31 24.29
N GLU A 303 -27.81 -22.03 24.18
CA GLU A 303 -29.05 -21.47 24.73
C GLU A 303 -30.30 -22.14 24.13
N ASP A 304 -30.24 -22.45 22.84
CA ASP A 304 -31.32 -23.16 22.13
C ASP A 304 -31.33 -24.67 22.36
N LYS A 305 -30.41 -25.18 23.21
CA LYS A 305 -30.25 -26.61 23.50
C LYS A 305 -30.14 -27.45 22.22
N ASP A 306 -29.38 -26.98 21.24
CA ASP A 306 -29.28 -27.59 19.92
C ASP A 306 -28.60 -28.98 19.96
N PRO A 307 -29.30 -30.06 19.56
CA PRO A 307 -28.77 -31.42 19.69
C PRO A 307 -27.57 -31.70 18.77
N GLY A 308 -27.47 -31.02 17.62
CA GLY A 308 -26.37 -31.18 16.68
C GLY A 308 -25.07 -30.61 17.23
N PHE A 309 -25.13 -29.43 17.85
CA PHE A 309 -23.96 -28.83 18.49
C PHE A 309 -23.53 -29.62 19.73
N MET A 310 -24.48 -30.12 20.55
CA MET A 310 -24.16 -31.00 21.67
C MET A 310 -23.45 -32.28 21.23
N ALA A 311 -23.91 -32.92 20.14
CA ALA A 311 -23.27 -34.14 19.62
C ALA A 311 -21.82 -33.92 19.18
N VAL A 312 -21.49 -32.72 18.68
CA VAL A 312 -20.16 -32.40 18.12
C VAL A 312 -19.22 -31.80 19.17
N LEU A 313 -19.70 -30.81 19.92
CA LEU A 313 -18.91 -30.01 20.87
C LEU A 313 -19.01 -30.51 22.32
N GLY A 314 -20.05 -31.28 22.64
CA GLY A 314 -20.23 -31.92 23.95
C GLY A 314 -19.08 -32.87 24.30
N ASN A 315 -18.84 -33.01 25.60
CA ASN A 315 -18.01 -34.07 26.15
C ASN A 315 -18.80 -35.40 26.16
N PRO A 316 -18.11 -36.55 26.16
CA PRO A 316 -18.80 -37.85 26.24
C PRO A 316 -19.73 -37.92 27.45
N GLY A 317 -21.02 -38.16 27.21
CA GLY A 317 -22.05 -38.25 28.26
C GLY A 317 -22.57 -36.91 28.78
N GLU A 318 -22.13 -35.79 28.21
CA GLU A 318 -22.63 -34.46 28.57
C GLU A 318 -24.04 -34.22 28.02
N THR A 319 -24.89 -33.59 28.82
CA THR A 319 -26.23 -33.15 28.44
C THR A 319 -26.42 -31.70 28.85
N TYR A 320 -27.33 -30.99 28.17
CA TYR A 320 -27.70 -29.65 28.60
C TYR A 320 -28.23 -29.66 30.03
N PRO A 321 -27.88 -28.67 30.85
CA PRO A 321 -28.47 -28.53 32.17
C PRO A 321 -29.99 -28.37 32.07
N PRO A 322 -30.73 -28.82 33.11
CA PRO A 322 -32.19 -28.80 33.15
C PRO A 322 -32.75 -27.40 32.86
#